data_AF-A0A354NYC8-F1
#
_entry.id   AF-A0A354NYC8-F1
#
_cell.length_a   1.000
_cell.length_b   1.000
_cell.length_c   1.000
_cell.angle_alpha   90.00
_cell.angle_beta   90.00
_cell.angle_gamma   90.00
#
_symmetry.space_group_name_H-M   'P 1'
#
loop_
_entity.id
_entity.type
_entity.pdbx_description
1 polymer ?
#
loop_
_entity_poly.entity_id
_entity_poly.type
_entity_poly.pdbx_seq_one_letter_code
_entity_poly.pdbx_strand_id
1 'polypeptide(L)' 'VMGATPKWLMVTMLLPEGTTTEEVSRIFEQLTEACKERDITLVGGHTEVT' A
#
# COMPACT_ATOMS: atom_id res chain seq x y z
N VAL A 1 -18.74 2.67 -11.71
CA VAL A 1 -18.11 2.94 -10.38
C VAL A 1 -19.18 3.38 -9.39
N MET A 2 -19.00 3.06 -8.11
CA MET A 2 -19.88 3.54 -7.02
C MET A 2 -19.43 4.96 -6.63
N GLY A 3 -20.33 5.95 -6.56
CA GLY A 3 -20.00 7.38 -6.34
C GLY A 3 -19.48 7.75 -4.94
N ALA A 4 -18.88 6.81 -4.22
CA ALA A 4 -18.34 7.02 -2.88
C ALA A 4 -16.98 7.72 -2.93
N THR A 5 -16.69 8.54 -1.92
CA THR A 5 -15.35 9.10 -1.68
C THR A 5 -14.61 8.21 -0.68
N PRO A 6 -13.54 7.50 -1.07
CA PRO A 6 -12.78 6.67 -0.15
C PRO A 6 -12.06 7.54 0.88
N LYS A 7 -11.99 7.06 2.13
CA LYS A 7 -11.29 7.73 3.24
C LYS A 7 -10.18 6.90 3.85
N TRP A 8 -10.30 5.58 3.78
CA TRP A 8 -9.35 4.65 4.39
C TRP A 8 -9.01 3.50 3.45
N LEU A 9 -7.78 3.00 3.58
CA LEU A 9 -7.28 1.83 2.87
C LEU A 9 -6.58 0.88 3.85
N MET A 10 -6.77 -0.42 3.67
CA MET A 10 -6.01 -1.48 4.32
C MET A 10 -5.40 -2.36 3.24
N VAL A 11 -4.12 -2.70 3.35
CA VAL A 11 -3.38 -3.40 2.28
C VAL A 11 -2.77 -4.70 2.78
N THR A 12 -2.91 -5.77 2.01
CA THR A 12 -2.13 -7.00 2.19
C THR A 12 -1.11 -7.09 1.05
N MET A 13 0.17 -7.05 1.39
CA MET A 13 1.29 -7.22 0.45
C MET A 13 1.82 -8.64 0.55
N LEU A 14 1.81 -9.36 -0.57
CA LEU A 14 2.45 -10.66 -0.72
C LEU A 14 3.63 -10.48 -1.67
N LEU A 15 4.84 -10.69 -1.16
CA LEU A 15 6.09 -10.41 -1.85
C LEU A 15 6.82 -11.72 -2.15
N PRO A 16 7.47 -11.85 -3.32
CA PRO A 16 8.25 -13.04 -3.62
C PRO A 16 9.49 -13.16 -2.72
N GLU A 17 9.94 -14.39 -2.46
CA GLU A 17 11.27 -14.63 -1.92
C GLU A 17 12.36 -13.90 -2.72
N GLY A 18 13.31 -13.30 -2.00
CA GLY A 18 14.41 -12.51 -2.59
C GLY A 18 14.08 -11.04 -2.83
N THR A 19 12.86 -10.58 -2.53
CA THR A 19 12.53 -9.14 -2.51
C THR A 19 13.44 -8.39 -1.54
N THR A 20 14.08 -7.31 -2.00
CA THR A 20 15.00 -6.53 -1.16
C THR A 20 14.25 -5.48 -0.33
N THR A 21 14.90 -5.02 0.74
CA THR A 21 14.38 -3.94 1.59
C THR A 21 14.14 -2.64 0.82
N GLU A 22 14.97 -2.36 -0.19
CA GLU A 22 14.84 -1.18 -1.05
C GLU A 22 13.61 -1.29 -1.94
N GLU A 23 13.33 -2.48 -2.47
CA GLU A 23 12.13 -2.76 -3.27
C GLU A 23 10.86 -2.60 -2.41
N VAL A 24 10.86 -3.15 -1.19
CA VAL A 24 9.74 -2.97 -0.24
C VAL A 24 9.52 -1.48 0.07
N SER A 25 10.59 -0.75 0.38
CA SER A 25 10.51 0.68 0.70
C SER A 25 9.92 1.47 -0.47
N ARG A 26 10.36 1.17 -1.70
CA ARG A 26 9.86 1.82 -2.92
C ARG A 26 8.37 1.54 -3.16
N ILE A 27 7.91 0.32 -2.91
CA ILE A 27 6.48 -0.03 -3.04
C ILE A 27 5.65 0.75 -2.00
N PHE A 28 6.12 0.83 -0.75
CA PHE A 28 5.44 1.60 0.29
C PHE A 28 5.43 3.11 0.02
N GLU A 29 6.53 3.66 -0.51
CA GLU A 29 6.58 5.06 -0.95
C GLU A 29 5.52 5.33 -2.02
N GLN A 30 5.46 4.52 -3.07
CA GLN A 30 4.45 4.66 -4.12
C GLN A 30 3.02 4.54 -3.59
N LEU A 31 2.78 3.58 -2.69
CA LEU A 31 1.46 3.37 -2.07
C LEU A 31 1.04 4.60 -1.24
N THR A 32 1.94 5.12 -0.42
CA THR A 32 1.66 6.25 0.47
C THR A 32 1.50 7.56 -0.32
N GLU A 33 2.30 7.79 -1.36
CA GLU A 33 2.12 8.90 -2.29
C GLU A 33 0.75 8.85 -2.98
N ALA A 34 0.37 7.69 -3.52
CA ALA A 34 -0.92 7.53 -4.20
C ALA A 34 -2.12 7.75 -3.25
N CYS A 35 -2.01 7.32 -2.00
CA CYS A 35 -3.01 7.57 -0.96
C CYS A 35 -3.10 9.07 -0.63
N LYS A 36 -1.95 9.74 -0.47
CA LYS A 36 -1.86 11.16 -0.16
C LYS A 36 -2.47 12.04 -1.25
N GLU A 37 -2.20 11.74 -2.52
CA GLU A 37 -2.79 12.45 -3.66
C GLU A 37 -4.33 12.41 -3.71
N ARG A 38 -4.94 11.43 -3.02
CA ARG A 38 -6.38 11.16 -3.07
C ARG A 38 -7.07 11.40 -1.72
N ASP A 39 -6.38 12.01 -0.75
CA ASP A 39 -6.86 12.20 0.61
C ASP A 39 -7.36 10.89 1.28
N ILE A 40 -6.67 9.78 0.99
CA ILE A 40 -6.94 8.47 1.59
C ILE A 40 -5.91 8.23 2.69
N THR A 41 -6.36 7.76 3.85
CA THR A 41 -5.48 7.31 4.93
C THR A 41 -5.23 5.81 4.83
N LEU A 42 -3.97 5.40 4.66
CA LEU A 42 -3.59 3.99 4.87
C LEU A 42 -3.63 3.69 6.37
N VAL A 43 -4.57 2.85 6.80
CA VAL A 43 -4.84 2.60 8.24
C VAL A 43 -4.21 1.32 8.77
N GLY A 44 -3.59 0.52 7.91
CA GLY A 44 -2.91 -0.70 8.32
C GLY A 44 -2.82 -1.71 7.19
N GLY A 45 -2.39 -2.92 7.54
CA GLY A 45 -2.18 -3.96 6.57
C GLY A 45 -1.45 -5.18 7.11
N HIS A 46 -1.09 -6.05 6.19
CA HIS A 46 -0.26 -7.22 6.42
C HIS A 46 0.80 -7.32 5.32
N THR A 47 1.98 -7.84 5.65
CA THR A 47 3.05 -8.07 4.68
C THR A 47 3.61 -9.47 4.90
N GLU A 48 3.63 -10.27 3.84
CA GLU A 48 4.14 -11.63 3.80
C GLU A 48 5.17 -11.77 2.68
N VAL A 49 6.23 -12.54 2.92
CA VAL A 49 7.23 -12.91 1.90
C VAL A 49 7.13 -14.42 1.69
N THR A 50 6.89 -14.86 0.45
CA THR A 50 6.59 -16.26 0.09
C THR A 50 7.21 -16.69 -1.22
#